data_AF-A0A2V8KQL2-F1
#
_entry.id   AF-A0A2V8KQL2-F1
#
_cell.length_a   1.000
_cell.length_b   1.000
_cell.length_c   1.000
_cell.angle_alpha   90.00
_cell.angle_beta   90.00
_cell.angle_gamma   90.00
#
_symmetry.space_group_name_H-M   'P 1'
#
loop_
_entity.id
_entity.type
_entity.pdbx_description
1 polymer ?
#
loop_
_entity_poly.entity_id
_entity_poly.type
_entity_poly.pdbx_seq_one_letter_code
_entity_poly.pdbx_strand_id
1 'polypeptide(L)'
;EVSTALRRSYNRWLADRCGQSNGRLRWVCLPPLQNMDETMKELRFAKEHGACGILKKGDREPDKWPADPYFFPLYEEAERLGLPICFHTGSGIPDFSPAR
;
A
#
# COMPACT_ATOMS: atom_id res chain seq x y z
N GLU A 1 -11.54 -8.43 -7.45
CA GLU A 1 -12.29 -7.25 -7.95
C GLU A 1 -12.67 -6.29 -6.83
N VAL A 2 -13.49 -6.68 -5.85
CA VAL A 2 -13.95 -5.81 -4.74
C VAL A 2 -12.79 -5.18 -3.96
N SER A 3 -11.79 -5.97 -3.57
CA SER A 3 -10.60 -5.46 -2.85
C SER A 3 -9.88 -4.36 -3.64
N THR A 4 -9.65 -4.58 -4.94
CA THR A 4 -9.03 -3.59 -5.83
C THR A 4 -9.85 -2.31 -5.91
N ALA A 5 -11.16 -2.41 -6.08
CA ALA A 5 -12.05 -1.24 -6.14
C ALA A 5 -12.04 -0.44 -4.84
N LEU A 6 -12.05 -1.12 -3.67
CA LEU A 6 -11.97 -0.47 -2.36
C LEU A 6 -10.65 0.27 -2.16
N ARG A 7 -9.52 -0.38 -2.49
CA ARG A 7 -8.18 0.19 -2.39
C ARG A 7 -8.04 1.44 -3.28
N ARG A 8 -8.53 1.36 -4.52
CA ARG A 8 -8.60 2.51 -5.43
C ARG A 8 -9.43 3.66 -4.85
N SER A 9 -10.65 3.38 -4.41
CA SER A 9 -11.53 4.40 -3.82
C SER A 9 -10.87 5.10 -2.63
N TYR A 10 -10.25 4.32 -1.72
CA TYR A 10 -9.52 4.83 -0.57
C TYR A 10 -8.38 5.77 -0.97
N ASN A 11 -7.53 5.34 -1.91
CA ASN A 11 -6.40 6.15 -2.37
C ASN A 11 -6.85 7.42 -3.10
N ARG A 12 -7.91 7.36 -3.93
CA ARG A 12 -8.49 8.55 -4.57
C ARG A 12 -9.00 9.55 -3.54
N TRP A 13 -9.70 9.06 -2.51
CA TRP A 13 -10.21 9.92 -1.44
C TRP A 13 -9.07 10.55 -0.62
N LEU A 14 -8.03 9.80 -0.26
CA LEU A 14 -6.87 10.35 0.45
C LEU A 14 -6.12 11.39 -0.39
N ALA A 15 -5.88 11.10 -1.68
CA ALA A 15 -5.23 12.03 -2.58
C ALA A 15 -5.96 13.38 -2.63
N ASP A 16 -7.28 13.37 -2.80
CA ASP A 16 -8.11 14.58 -2.81
C ASP A 16 -8.05 15.33 -1.46
N ARG A 17 -8.31 14.63 -0.35
CA ARG A 17 -8.37 15.26 0.98
C ARG A 17 -7.03 15.78 1.46
N CYS A 18 -5.95 15.04 1.25
CA CYS A 18 -4.61 15.50 1.60
C CYS A 18 -4.12 16.60 0.66
N GLY A 19 -4.52 16.59 -0.62
CA GLY A 19 -4.23 17.68 -1.57
C GLY A 19 -4.76 19.03 -1.10
N GLN A 20 -5.94 19.07 -0.47
CA GLN A 20 -6.55 20.28 0.11
C GLN A 20 -5.76 20.84 1.31
N SER A 21 -4.80 20.10 1.87
CA SER A 21 -4.05 20.52 3.06
C SER A 21 -2.83 21.41 2.78
N ASN A 22 -2.52 21.67 1.51
CA ASN A 22 -1.33 22.41 1.07
C ASN A 22 -0.02 21.89 1.73
N GLY A 23 0.15 20.56 1.74
CA GLY A 23 1.34 19.90 2.26
C GLY A 23 1.38 19.66 3.78
N ARG A 24 0.35 20.09 4.52
CA ARG A 24 0.26 19.80 5.98
C ARG A 24 0.00 18.33 6.28
N LEU A 25 -0.81 17.67 5.46
CA LEU A 25 -1.13 16.25 5.57
C LEU A 25 -0.44 15.49 4.46
N ARG A 26 0.23 14.40 4.82
CA ARG A 26 0.86 13.46 3.90
C ARG A 26 0.10 12.14 3.97
N TRP A 27 0.13 11.40 2.87
CA TRP A 27 -0.57 10.12 2.77
C TRP A 27 0.31 9.08 2.10
N VAL A 28 -0.04 7.81 2.34
CA VAL A 28 0.64 6.65 1.77
C VAL A 28 -0.34 5.84 0.94
N CYS A 29 0.15 5.26 -0.16
CA CYS A 29 -0.62 4.39 -1.03
C CYS A 29 -1.01 3.12 -0.28
N LEU A 30 -2.27 2.72 -0.39
CA LEU A 30 -2.76 1.42 0.04
C LEU A 30 -2.94 0.53 -1.21
N PRO A 31 -1.94 -0.29 -1.59
CA PRO A 31 -1.97 -1.03 -2.84
C PRO A 31 -2.93 -2.24 -2.79
N PRO A 32 -3.51 -2.63 -3.93
CA PRO A 32 -4.33 -3.84 -4.07
C PRO A 32 -3.46 -5.09 -4.28
N LEU A 33 -2.76 -5.52 -3.23
CA LEU A 33 -1.74 -6.59 -3.26
C LEU A 33 -2.22 -7.99 -3.69
N GLN A 34 -3.50 -8.18 -3.99
CA GLN A 34 -4.02 -9.42 -4.60
C GLN A 34 -3.76 -9.50 -6.11
N ASN A 35 -3.48 -8.38 -6.76
CA ASN A 35 -3.20 -8.30 -8.19
C ASN A 35 -2.01 -7.35 -8.40
N MET A 36 -0.90 -7.89 -8.90
CA MET A 36 0.33 -7.11 -9.07
C MET A 36 0.23 -6.09 -10.20
N ASP A 37 -0.47 -6.41 -11.31
CA ASP A 37 -0.66 -5.47 -12.41
C ASP A 37 -1.46 -4.23 -11.97
N GLU A 38 -2.51 -4.45 -11.19
CA GLU A 38 -3.30 -3.36 -10.59
C GLU A 38 -2.51 -2.62 -9.51
N THR A 39 -1.64 -3.32 -8.78
CA THR A 39 -0.71 -2.70 -7.83
C THR A 39 0.20 -1.72 -8.55
N MET A 40 0.84 -2.13 -9.66
CA MET A 40 1.73 -1.26 -10.45
C MET A 40 1.02 0.01 -10.93
N LYS A 41 -0.22 -0.11 -11.43
CA LYS A 41 -1.03 1.05 -11.85
C LYS A 41 -1.32 1.98 -10.68
N GLU A 42 -1.64 1.42 -9.52
CA GLU A 42 -2.03 2.20 -8.35
C GLU A 42 -0.84 2.89 -7.69
N LEU A 43 0.35 2.30 -7.69
CA LEU A 43 1.57 2.96 -7.19
C LEU A 43 1.94 4.19 -8.03
N ARG A 44 1.85 4.07 -9.37
CA ARG A 44 2.10 5.18 -10.30
C ARG A 44 1.11 6.32 -10.07
N PHE A 45 -0.18 6.00 -10.00
CA PHE A 45 -1.20 6.99 -9.65
C PHE A 45 -0.85 7.67 -8.31
N ALA A 46 -0.54 6.90 -7.27
CA ALA A 46 -0.29 7.44 -5.95
C ALA A 46 0.93 8.39 -5.94
N LYS A 47 2.01 8.03 -6.62
CA LYS A 47 3.19 8.90 -6.80
C LYS A 47 2.81 10.22 -7.47
N GLU A 48 2.06 10.16 -8.56
CA GLU A 48 1.60 11.33 -9.32
C GLU A 48 0.68 12.24 -8.48
N HIS A 49 0.01 11.69 -7.48
CA HIS A 49 -0.94 12.41 -6.60
C HIS A 49 -0.36 12.67 -5.19
N GLY A 50 0.96 12.69 -5.07
CA GLY A 50 1.64 13.18 -3.87
C GLY A 50 1.71 12.19 -2.71
N ALA A 51 1.47 10.89 -2.94
CA ALA A 51 1.77 9.89 -1.93
C ALA A 51 3.27 9.89 -1.61
N CYS A 52 3.61 9.80 -0.33
CA CYS A 52 4.99 9.81 0.15
C CYS A 52 5.50 8.44 0.61
N GLY A 53 4.72 7.38 0.39
CA GLY A 53 5.08 6.01 0.76
C GLY A 53 3.99 5.01 0.39
N ILE A 54 4.23 3.76 0.73
CA ILE A 54 3.34 2.61 0.45
C ILE A 54 3.09 1.88 1.76
N LEU A 55 1.83 1.58 2.08
CA LEU A 55 1.48 0.76 3.23
C LEU A 55 1.48 -0.72 2.84
N LYS A 56 2.23 -1.53 3.60
CA LYS A 56 2.17 -3.00 3.53
C LYS A 56 2.10 -3.58 4.94
N LYS A 57 1.40 -4.70 5.14
CA LYS A 57 1.46 -5.44 6.40
C LYS A 57 2.80 -6.16 6.55
N GLY A 58 3.33 -6.17 7.77
CA GLY A 58 4.47 -7.02 8.14
C GLY A 58 4.10 -8.50 8.28
N ASP A 59 2.81 -8.80 8.28
CA ASP A 59 2.24 -10.16 8.30
C ASP A 59 1.78 -10.58 6.89
N ARG A 60 1.20 -11.77 6.79
CA ARG A 60 0.60 -12.32 5.57
C ARG A 60 -0.42 -11.37 4.95
N GLU A 61 -0.15 -10.93 3.73
CA GLU A 61 -1.06 -10.09 2.94
C GLU A 61 -0.68 -10.18 1.46
N PRO A 62 -1.49 -10.79 0.58
CA PRO A 62 -2.64 -11.68 0.80
C PRO A 62 -2.17 -13.14 0.90
N ASP A 63 -2.17 -13.67 2.12
CA ASP A 63 -1.70 -15.01 2.49
C ASP A 63 -0.23 -15.32 2.18
N LYS A 64 0.56 -14.28 1.90
CA LYS A 64 2.00 -14.37 1.60
C LYS A 64 2.80 -13.50 2.54
N TRP A 65 3.91 -14.04 3.02
CA TRP A 65 4.87 -13.31 3.84
C TRP A 65 5.52 -12.17 3.05
N PRO A 66 5.99 -11.09 3.70
CA PRO A 66 6.65 -10.00 3.00
C PRO A 66 7.83 -10.41 2.12
N ALA A 67 8.57 -11.45 2.48
CA ALA A 67 9.72 -11.94 1.72
C ALA A 67 9.35 -12.87 0.54
N ASP A 68 8.06 -13.15 0.32
CA ASP A 68 7.60 -13.99 -0.79
C ASP A 68 7.99 -13.35 -2.15
N PRO A 69 8.57 -14.10 -3.11
CA PRO A 69 8.94 -13.59 -4.43
C PRO A 69 7.81 -12.91 -5.19
N TYR A 70 6.55 -13.22 -4.88
CA TYR A 70 5.39 -12.51 -5.40
C TYR A 70 5.48 -10.99 -5.21
N PHE A 71 6.12 -10.51 -4.13
CA PHE A 71 6.25 -9.07 -3.86
C PHE A 71 7.52 -8.43 -4.45
N PHE A 72 8.40 -9.17 -5.13
CA PHE A 72 9.61 -8.57 -5.71
C PHE A 72 9.29 -7.42 -6.69
N PRO A 73 8.30 -7.54 -7.60
CA PRO A 73 7.91 -6.43 -8.46
C PRO A 73 7.40 -5.20 -7.68
N LEU A 74 6.76 -5.39 -6.52
CA LEU A 74 6.36 -4.29 -5.64
C LEU A 74 7.58 -3.55 -5.10
N TYR A 75 8.61 -4.28 -4.66
CA TYR A 75 9.84 -3.70 -4.12
C TYR A 75 10.63 -2.93 -5.19
N GLU A 76 10.76 -3.52 -6.38
CA GLU A 76 11.43 -2.89 -7.53
C GLU A 76 10.70 -1.60 -7.97
N GLU A 77 9.37 -1.63 -8.06
CA GLU A 77 8.60 -0.46 -8.46
C GLU A 77 8.61 0.63 -7.37
N ALA A 78 8.58 0.25 -6.10
CA ALA A 78 8.72 1.18 -4.98
C ALA A 78 10.07 1.90 -5.00
N GLU A 79 11.16 1.17 -5.25
CA GLU A 79 12.49 1.74 -5.44
C GLU A 79 12.52 2.68 -6.65
N ARG A 80 12.03 2.24 -7.81
CA ARG A 80 11.98 3.06 -9.03
C ARG A 80 11.21 4.36 -8.86
N LEU A 81 10.11 4.32 -8.11
CA LEU A 81 9.28 5.51 -7.80
C LEU A 81 9.84 6.36 -6.65
N GLY A 82 10.87 5.89 -5.95
CA GLY A 82 11.39 6.53 -4.75
C GLY A 82 10.34 6.63 -3.64
N LEU A 83 9.54 5.57 -3.46
CA LEU A 83 8.51 5.48 -2.44
C LEU A 83 8.93 4.49 -1.36
N PRO A 84 9.09 4.91 -0.09
CA PRO A 84 9.38 3.98 0.99
C PRO A 84 8.18 3.06 1.25
N ILE A 85 8.45 1.80 1.56
CA ILE A 85 7.44 0.86 2.04
C ILE A 85 7.40 0.93 3.56
N CYS A 86 6.25 1.34 4.09
CA CYS A 86 5.97 1.49 5.50
C CYS A 86 5.23 0.24 5.98
N PHE A 87 5.94 -0.61 6.73
CA PHE A 87 5.32 -1.76 7.38
C PHE A 87 4.50 -1.29 8.59
N HIS A 88 3.18 -1.44 8.50
CA HIS A 88 2.27 -1.13 9.59
C HIS A 88 1.50 -2.40 9.96
N THR A 89 1.34 -2.67 11.26
CA THR A 89 0.56 -3.79 11.82
C THR A 89 -0.96 -3.66 11.60
N GLY A 90 -1.40 -3.01 10.51
CA GLY A 90 -2.79 -2.65 10.24
C GLY A 90 -3.80 -3.80 10.43
N SER A 91 -5.02 -3.40 10.82
CA SER A 91 -6.08 -4.25 11.38
C SER A 91 -6.33 -5.59 10.70
N GLY A 92 -6.55 -6.58 11.54
CA GLY A 92 -6.77 -7.99 11.25
C GLY A 92 -6.75 -8.77 12.57
N ILE A 93 -7.24 -10.01 12.57
CA ILE A 93 -7.01 -10.91 13.70
C ILE A 93 -5.51 -11.23 13.68
N PRO A 94 -4.76 -10.97 14.76
CA PRO A 94 -3.36 -11.39 14.82
C PRO A 94 -3.29 -12.91 14.63
N ASP A 95 -2.62 -13.40 13.58
CA ASP A 95 -2.27 -14.82 13.45
C ASP A 95 -0.95 -15.13 14.18
N PHE A 96 -0.73 -14.40 15.28
CA PHE A 96 0.33 -14.68 16.23
C PHE A 96 -0.33 -15.37 17.41
N SER A 97 0.23 -16.50 17.84
CA SER A 97 -0.04 -16.99 19.18
C SER A 97 0.24 -15.85 20.15
N PRO A 98 -0.64 -15.55 21.14
CA PRO A 98 -0.36 -14.52 22.11
C PRO A 98 1.03 -14.76 22.72
N ALA A 99 1.75 -13.67 22.99
CA ALA A 99 2.99 -13.77 23.74
C ALA A 99 2.63 -14.21 25.18
N ARG A 100 2.57 -15.53 25.36
CA ARG A 100 2.08 -16.30 26.52
C ARG A 100 0.57 -16.43 26.65
#